data_AF-D5MTB9-F1
#
_entry.id   AF-D5MTB9-F1
#
_cell.length_a   1.000
_cell.length_b   1.000
_cell.length_c   1.000
_cell.angle_alpha   90.00
_cell.angle_beta   90.00
_cell.angle_gamma   90.00
#
_symmetry.space_group_name_H-M   'P 1'
#
loop_
_entity.id
_entity.type
_entity.pdbx_description
1 polymer ?
#
loop_
_entity_poly.entity_id
_entity_poly.type
_entity_poly.pdbx_seq_one_letter_code
_entity_poly.pdbx_strand_id
1 'polypeptide(L)'
;MGYIVTIERSEERPIEPEEFRSLAEADAELTVDDAAVDADVLNVWWREASQLEPVAFVLSAGRIDVTNPSNAALRKMQELAGQLEAKVVGEEGEDLTDVESPDFEVSAKGLWGCLGLLVLIAVIVWLLL
;
A
#
# COMPACT_ATOMS: atom_id res chain seq x y z
N MET A 1 -10.78 13.51 -1.47
CA MET A 1 -9.41 13.36 -0.94
C MET A 1 -9.14 11.88 -0.93
N GLY A 2 -8.17 11.44 -1.73
CA GLY A 2 -7.67 10.07 -1.67
C GLY A 2 -6.50 10.02 -0.70
N TYR A 3 -6.36 8.92 0.01
CA TYR A 3 -5.24 8.66 0.91
C TYR A 3 -4.09 8.07 0.11
N ILE A 4 -2.86 8.57 0.30
CA ILE A 4 -1.67 8.11 -0.42
C ILE A 4 -0.78 7.32 0.52
N VAL A 5 -0.27 6.18 0.04
CA VAL A 5 0.83 5.47 0.68
C VAL A 5 2.02 5.47 -0.26
N THR A 6 3.20 5.64 0.31
CA THR A 6 4.45 5.82 -0.42
C THR A 6 5.46 4.75 -0.02
N ILE A 7 6.14 4.17 -1.00
CA ILE A 7 7.39 3.43 -0.79
C ILE A 7 8.54 4.41 -0.99
N GLU A 8 9.38 4.58 0.04
CA GLU A 8 10.51 5.50 -0.03
C GLU A 8 11.79 4.94 0.61
N ARG A 9 12.93 5.41 0.08
CA ARG A 9 14.27 5.23 0.64
C ARG A 9 14.83 6.58 1.12
N SER A 10 16.02 6.55 1.72
CA SER A 10 16.74 7.78 2.04
C SER A 10 16.97 8.64 0.79
N GLU A 11 16.97 9.96 0.96
CA GLU A 11 17.20 10.92 -0.13
C GLU A 11 18.57 10.75 -0.80
N GLU A 12 19.54 10.12 -0.12
CA GLU A 12 20.87 9.81 -0.66
C GLU A 12 20.86 8.63 -1.64
N ARG A 13 19.79 7.82 -1.65
CA ARG A 13 19.63 6.64 -2.52
C ARG A 13 18.15 6.50 -2.94
N PRO A 14 17.63 7.41 -3.77
CA PRO A 14 16.25 7.32 -4.28
C PRO A 14 16.01 6.02 -5.06
N ILE A 15 14.74 5.64 -5.25
CA ILE A 15 14.38 4.49 -6.08
C ILE A 15 14.53 4.89 -7.55
N GLU A 16 15.42 4.22 -8.27
CA GLU A 16 15.69 4.53 -9.68
C GLU A 16 14.64 3.87 -10.60
N PRO A 17 14.24 4.52 -11.71
CA PRO A 17 13.30 3.94 -12.66
C PRO A 17 13.71 2.56 -13.19
N GLU A 18 15.00 2.36 -13.48
CA GLU A 18 15.52 1.08 -13.98
C GLU A 18 15.42 -0.05 -12.93
N GLU A 19 15.62 0.27 -11.66
CA GLU A 19 15.50 -0.67 -10.55
C GLU A 19 14.05 -1.13 -10.38
N PHE A 20 13.11 -0.18 -10.34
CA PHE A 20 11.70 -0.51 -10.18
C PHE A 20 11.14 -1.22 -11.42
N ARG A 21 11.55 -0.83 -12.62
CA ARG A 21 11.22 -1.54 -13.87
C ARG A 21 11.70 -2.99 -13.82
N SER A 22 12.95 -3.22 -13.43
CA SER A 22 13.52 -4.57 -13.36
C SER A 22 12.77 -5.46 -12.38
N LEU A 23 12.34 -4.91 -11.24
CA LEU A 23 11.50 -5.62 -10.28
C LEU A 23 10.10 -5.92 -10.84
N ALA A 24 9.47 -4.94 -11.50
CA ALA A 24 8.17 -5.11 -12.13
C ALA A 24 8.19 -6.17 -13.25
N GLU A 25 9.24 -6.20 -14.06
CA GLU A 25 9.39 -7.21 -15.14
C GLU A 25 9.66 -8.62 -14.61
N ALA A 26 10.20 -8.76 -13.39
CA ALA A 26 10.42 -10.04 -12.74
C ALA A 26 9.16 -10.63 -12.07
N ASP A 27 8.12 -9.81 -11.87
CA ASP A 27 6.89 -10.17 -11.20
C ASP A 27 5.72 -10.30 -12.20
N ALA A 28 5.16 -11.50 -12.31
CA ALA A 28 4.09 -11.78 -13.26
C ALA A 28 2.76 -11.05 -12.96
N GLU A 29 2.59 -10.51 -11.75
CA GLU A 29 1.41 -9.72 -11.37
C GLU A 29 1.55 -8.23 -11.69
N LEU A 30 2.75 -7.79 -12.05
CA LEU A 30 3.07 -6.42 -12.40
C LEU A 30 3.16 -6.25 -13.91
N THR A 31 2.70 -5.12 -14.41
CA THR A 31 2.75 -4.76 -15.83
C THR A 31 3.25 -3.33 -15.96
N VAL A 32 4.41 -3.18 -16.60
CA VAL A 32 4.99 -1.86 -16.87
C VAL A 32 4.17 -1.15 -17.95
N ASP A 33 3.85 0.12 -17.72
CA ASP A 33 3.21 0.98 -18.71
C ASP A 33 4.25 1.88 -19.39
N ASP A 34 4.61 1.51 -20.62
CA ASP A 34 5.58 2.23 -21.44
C ASP A 34 5.00 3.51 -22.08
N ALA A 35 3.74 3.88 -21.78
CA ALA A 35 3.15 5.13 -22.27
C ALA A 35 3.63 6.37 -21.49
N ALA A 36 4.47 6.21 -20.47
CA ALA A 36 5.04 7.33 -19.72
C ALA A 36 5.79 8.30 -20.64
N VAL A 37 5.44 9.59 -20.54
CA VAL A 37 6.01 10.66 -21.39
C VAL A 37 7.29 11.23 -20.77
N ASP A 38 7.50 11.02 -19.48
CA ASP A 38 8.65 11.50 -18.72
C ASP A 38 9.57 10.32 -18.38
N ALA A 39 10.89 10.51 -18.54
CA ALA A 39 11.88 9.48 -18.24
C ALA A 39 11.98 9.18 -16.75
N ASP A 40 11.60 10.14 -15.90
CA ASP A 40 11.70 10.04 -14.44
C ASP A 40 10.40 9.55 -13.78
N VAL A 41 9.37 9.26 -14.58
CA VAL A 41 8.07 8.73 -14.12
C VAL A 41 7.86 7.33 -14.68
N LEU A 42 7.60 6.36 -13.81
CA LEU A 42 7.28 5.00 -14.21
C LEU A 42 5.93 4.58 -13.62
N ASN A 43 5.00 4.21 -14.49
CA ASN A 43 3.72 3.63 -14.07
C ASN A 43 3.82 2.10 -14.15
N VAL A 44 3.51 1.43 -13.06
CA VAL A 44 3.42 -0.03 -12.99
C VAL A 44 2.02 -0.40 -12.51
N TRP A 45 1.32 -1.23 -13.28
CA TRP A 45 0.01 -1.73 -12.95
C TRP A 45 0.11 -3.08 -12.24
N TRP A 46 -0.46 -3.18 -11.06
CA TRP A 46 -0.61 -4.45 -10.35
C TRP A 46 -2.05 -4.94 -10.44
N ARG A 47 -2.25 -6.22 -10.76
CA ARG A 47 -3.58 -6.83 -10.80
C ARG A 47 -3.71 -7.90 -9.72
N GLU A 48 -4.46 -7.59 -8.68
CA GLU A 48 -4.93 -8.61 -7.74
C GLU A 48 -5.98 -9.50 -8.44
N ALA A 49 -5.85 -10.83 -8.34
CA ALA A 49 -6.76 -11.77 -8.98
C ALA A 49 -8.24 -11.59 -8.58
N SER A 50 -8.49 -11.02 -7.39
CA SER A 50 -9.83 -10.78 -6.84
C SER A 50 -10.43 -9.43 -7.25
N GLN A 51 -9.64 -8.51 -7.83
CA GLN A 51 -10.07 -7.16 -8.18
C GLN A 51 -10.26 -6.99 -9.70
N LEU A 52 -11.29 -6.21 -10.05
CA LEU A 52 -11.61 -5.88 -11.44
C LEU A 52 -10.62 -4.86 -12.01
N GLU A 53 -10.30 -3.84 -11.23
CA GLU A 53 -9.46 -2.73 -11.63
C GLU A 53 -8.01 -2.95 -11.16
N PRO A 54 -7.01 -2.70 -12.03
CA PRO A 54 -5.62 -2.73 -11.61
C PRO A 54 -5.30 -1.52 -10.72
N VAL A 55 -4.35 -1.72 -9.82
CA VAL A 55 -3.83 -0.67 -8.94
C VAL A 55 -2.58 -0.07 -9.58
N ALA A 56 -2.50 1.26 -9.63
CA ALA A 56 -1.33 1.96 -10.13
C ALA A 56 -0.29 2.13 -9.02
N PHE A 57 0.94 1.72 -9.31
CA PHE A 57 2.15 2.02 -8.56
C PHE A 57 2.93 3.03 -9.39
N VAL A 58 2.98 4.27 -8.92
CA VAL A 58 3.53 5.40 -9.68
C VAL A 58 4.86 5.80 -9.07
N LEU A 59 5.96 5.49 -9.75
CA LEU A 59 7.26 6.03 -9.39
C LEU A 59 7.37 7.46 -9.88
N SER A 60 7.69 8.39 -8.98
CA SER A 60 8.08 9.75 -9.32
C SER A 60 9.01 10.31 -8.24
N ALA A 61 9.99 11.13 -8.64
CA ALA A 61 10.95 11.75 -7.72
C ALA A 61 11.61 10.76 -6.74
N GLY A 62 11.87 9.52 -7.19
CA GLY A 62 12.54 8.50 -6.38
C GLY A 62 11.66 7.76 -5.37
N ARG A 63 10.33 7.92 -5.45
CA ARG A 63 9.33 7.35 -4.53
C ARG A 63 8.20 6.69 -5.31
N ILE A 64 7.63 5.62 -4.77
CA ILE A 64 6.51 4.91 -5.42
C ILE A 64 5.23 5.20 -4.65
N ASP A 65 4.28 5.86 -5.29
CA ASP A 65 3.02 6.24 -4.68
C ASP A 65 1.88 5.33 -5.15
N VAL A 66 0.99 4.99 -4.22
CA VAL A 66 -0.26 4.28 -4.48
C VAL A 66 -1.40 5.07 -3.84
N THR A 67 -2.41 5.41 -4.64
CA THR A 67 -3.59 6.15 -4.17
C THR A 67 -4.70 5.19 -3.76
N ASN A 68 -5.22 5.36 -2.55
CA ASN A 68 -6.25 4.53 -1.92
C ASN A 68 -5.93 3.02 -1.98
N PRO A 69 -4.77 2.57 -1.45
CA PRO A 69 -4.41 1.17 -1.51
C PRO A 69 -5.41 0.31 -0.72
N SER A 70 -5.78 -0.85 -1.27
CA SER A 70 -6.45 -1.90 -0.51
C SER A 70 -5.45 -2.59 0.43
N ASN A 71 -5.94 -3.40 1.39
CA ASN A 71 -5.07 -4.21 2.25
C ASN A 71 -4.20 -5.21 1.45
N ALA A 72 -4.65 -5.63 0.27
CA ALA A 72 -3.84 -6.45 -0.62
C ALA A 72 -2.77 -5.63 -1.34
N ALA A 73 -3.12 -4.43 -1.80
CA ALA A 73 -2.15 -3.51 -2.39
C ALA A 73 -1.08 -3.11 -1.38
N LEU A 74 -1.45 -2.85 -0.12
CA LEU A 74 -0.45 -2.54 0.90
C LEU A 74 0.49 -3.72 1.16
N ARG A 75 -0.02 -4.96 1.23
CA ARG A 75 0.85 -6.14 1.34
C ARG A 75 1.82 -6.23 0.16
N LYS A 76 1.35 -5.94 -1.05
CA LYS A 76 2.22 -5.85 -2.23
C LYS A 76 3.26 -4.73 -2.10
N MET A 77 2.87 -3.57 -1.55
CA MET A 77 3.81 -2.47 -1.28
C MET A 77 4.88 -2.88 -0.26
N GLN A 78 4.53 -3.61 0.80
CA GLN A 78 5.47 -4.13 1.78
C GLN A 78 6.45 -5.15 1.17
N GLU A 79 5.95 -6.05 0.32
CA GLU A 79 6.78 -6.98 -0.45
C GLU A 79 7.79 -6.25 -1.34
N LEU A 80 7.33 -5.26 -2.10
CA LEU A 80 8.18 -4.44 -2.98
C LEU A 80 9.18 -3.62 -2.17
N ALA A 81 8.76 -3.03 -1.05
CA ALA A 81 9.62 -2.28 -0.15
C ALA A 81 10.74 -3.17 0.41
N GLY A 82 10.43 -4.41 0.79
CA GLY A 82 11.42 -5.39 1.23
C GLY A 82 12.47 -5.70 0.16
N GLN A 83 12.06 -5.84 -1.11
CA GLN A 83 13.00 -6.07 -2.23
C GLN A 83 13.84 -4.85 -2.57
N LEU A 84 13.30 -3.65 -2.37
CA LEU A 84 13.96 -2.37 -2.63
C LEU A 84 14.85 -1.90 -1.46
N GLU A 85 14.82 -2.59 -0.32
CA GLU A 85 15.40 -2.10 0.95
C GLU A 85 14.84 -0.72 1.35
N ALA A 86 13.52 -0.55 1.18
CA ALA A 86 12.76 0.68 1.39
C ALA A 86 11.76 0.56 2.55
N LYS A 87 11.10 1.68 2.87
CA LYS A 87 10.03 1.76 3.86
C LYS A 87 8.69 2.04 3.19
N VAL A 88 7.61 1.65 3.86
CA VAL A 88 6.24 2.02 3.48
C VAL A 88 5.74 3.08 4.46
N VAL A 89 5.35 4.24 3.95
CA VAL A 89 4.96 5.41 4.75
C VAL A 89 3.59 5.90 4.29
N GLY A 90 2.66 6.13 5.22
CA GLY A 90 1.36 6.73 4.90
C GLY A 90 1.42 8.25 4.77
N GLU A 91 0.32 8.86 4.30
CA GLU A 91 0.25 10.30 4.00
C GLU A 91 0.56 11.20 5.23
N GLU A 92 0.29 10.71 6.45
CA GLU A 92 0.54 11.45 7.70
C GLU A 92 1.92 11.14 8.31
N GLY A 93 2.76 10.36 7.61
CA GLY A 93 4.10 9.97 8.06
C GLY A 93 4.14 8.72 8.94
N GLU A 94 3.05 7.96 9.00
CA GLU A 94 2.96 6.69 9.70
C GLU A 94 3.83 5.62 9.03
N ASP A 95 4.61 4.87 9.84
CA ASP A 95 5.39 3.74 9.34
C ASP A 95 4.49 2.52 9.20
N LEU A 96 4.31 2.07 7.96
CA LEU A 96 3.46 0.94 7.57
C LEU A 96 4.26 -0.28 7.11
N THR A 97 5.58 -0.28 7.32
CA THR A 97 6.51 -1.28 6.76
C THR A 97 6.19 -2.70 7.23
N ASP A 98 5.84 -2.89 8.51
CA ASP A 98 5.61 -4.21 9.13
C ASP A 98 4.21 -4.36 9.76
N VAL A 99 3.20 -3.68 9.21
CA VAL A 99 1.83 -3.76 9.75
C VAL A 99 1.15 -5.05 9.28
N GLU A 100 0.81 -5.94 10.22
CA GLU A 100 0.30 -7.30 9.93
C GLU A 100 -1.08 -7.35 9.27
N SER A 101 -1.86 -6.27 9.32
CA SER A 101 -3.09 -6.04 8.55
C SER A 101 -3.58 -4.67 8.98
N PRO A 102 -3.37 -3.61 8.18
CA PRO A 102 -4.00 -2.35 8.49
C PRO A 102 -5.48 -2.55 8.18
N ASP A 103 -6.29 -2.65 9.23
CA ASP A 103 -7.69 -2.31 9.10
C ASP A 103 -7.74 -0.82 8.75
N PHE A 104 -7.60 -0.48 7.48
CA PHE A 104 -7.95 0.85 6.97
C PHE A 104 -9.47 0.98 7.05
N GLU A 105 -10.00 1.12 8.27
CA GLU A 105 -11.29 1.76 8.47
C GLU A 105 -11.15 3.18 7.93
N VAL A 106 -11.63 3.38 6.70
CA VAL A 106 -11.77 4.69 6.09
C VAL A 106 -12.64 5.52 7.04
N SER A 107 -12.00 6.31 7.91
CA SER A 107 -12.67 7.13 8.90
C SER A 107 -13.38 8.27 8.18
N ALA A 108 -14.59 7.97 7.71
CA ALA A 108 -15.49 8.91 7.10
C ALA A 108 -15.93 9.91 8.17
N LYS A 109 -15.25 11.05 8.21
CA LYS A 109 -15.70 12.34 8.77
C LYS A 109 -16.11 12.32 10.25
N GLY A 110 -15.43 13.19 10.99
CA GLY A 110 -15.77 13.51 12.36
C GLY A 110 -17.26 13.71 12.60
N LEU A 111 -17.72 13.13 13.70
CA LEU A 111 -18.79 13.65 14.54
C LEU A 111 -18.76 12.81 15.83
N TRP A 112 -18.61 13.51 16.97
CA TRP A 112 -18.87 13.05 18.34
C TRP A 112 -17.66 12.32 18.96
N GLY A 113 -16.97 12.88 19.95
CA GLY A 113 -17.56 13.38 21.19
C GLY A 113 -17.72 12.18 22.13
N CYS A 114 -16.92 12.16 23.20
CA CYS A 114 -17.05 11.37 24.42
C CYS A 114 -18.26 10.42 24.51
N LEU A 115 -18.03 9.10 24.70
CA LEU A 115 -18.69 8.23 25.70
C LEU A 115 -18.65 6.74 25.30
N GLY A 116 -18.49 5.87 26.31
CA GLY A 116 -19.04 4.51 26.35
C GLY A 116 -18.09 3.43 25.84
N LEU A 117 -17.44 2.62 26.68
CA LEU A 117 -18.01 1.60 27.58
C LEU A 117 -18.94 0.61 26.85
N LEU A 118 -18.63 -0.69 27.03
CA LEU A 118 -19.39 -1.91 26.66
C LEU A 118 -19.07 -2.40 25.23
N VAL A 119 -18.78 -3.68 24.95
CA VAL A 119 -19.39 -4.91 25.45
C VAL A 119 -18.38 -6.07 25.31
N LEU A 120 -18.05 -6.75 26.41
CA LEU A 120 -17.42 -8.08 26.37
C LEU A 120 -18.41 -9.06 27.00
N ILE A 121 -19.39 -9.49 26.20
CA ILE A 121 -20.30 -10.59 26.50
C ILE A 121 -20.51 -11.37 25.20
N ALA A 122 -19.95 -12.58 25.15
CA ALA A 122 -20.65 -13.77 24.68
C ALA A 122 -19.78 -15.02 24.97
N VAL A 123 -19.87 -15.49 26.22
CA VAL A 123 -19.76 -16.92 26.52
C VAL A 123 -21.00 -17.62 25.91
N ILE A 124 -20.86 -18.90 25.60
CA ILE A 124 -21.87 -19.91 25.21
C ILE A 124 -21.76 -20.28 23.72
N VAL A 125 -20.89 -21.25 23.38
CA VAL A 125 -21.20 -22.52 22.69
C VAL A 125 -19.93 -23.38 22.74
N TRP A 126 -19.67 -24.08 23.85
CA TRP A 126 -18.86 -25.32 23.85
C TRP A 126 -19.12 -26.12 25.14
N LEU A 127 -20.40 -26.41 25.34
CA LEU A 127 -20.88 -27.46 26.23
C LEU A 127 -22.01 -28.13 25.45
N LEU A 128 -21.62 -29.00 24.51
CA LEU A 128 -22.42 -30.07 23.88
C LEU A 128 -21.59 -30.72 22.75
N LEU A 129 -20.53 -31.43 23.13
CA LEU A 129 -20.08 -32.67 22.51
C LEU A 129 -19.05 -33.36 23.41
#